data_AF-A0A845ZND9-F1
#
_entry.id   AF-A0A845ZND9-F1
#
_cell.length_a   1.000
_cell.length_b   1.000
_cell.length_c   1.000
_cell.angle_alpha   90.00
_cell.angle_beta   90.00
_cell.angle_gamma   90.00
#
_symmetry.space_group_name_H-M   'P 1'
#
loop_
_entity.id
_entity.type
_entity.pdbx_description
1 polymer ?
#
loop_
_entity_poly.entity_id
_entity_poly.type
_entity_poly.pdbx_seq_one_letter_code
_entity_poly.pdbx_strand_id
1 'polypeptide(L)'
;MDVLRKLKNFTAFPFPSTSKLSSLFYQSYSLLLAGLIGIAIIHKNHKPRLCWIAAWAFIPSVMIFLVSKRLWIDRYILFLSPYILIILTAGLMGLWRWKRSLAIAVAIIYTITVSTGLVRYYTVQDRQDWRSVAQTISINEKPGDTIFLSIGSQKMTSALDHYYSGDAPIYSRSKLCPSDRVKKPVVEQALNNLPPIPSRLWLLCGTGFDEQKFRTVFKEHFNLERHEEFTNENFYRQNDLMHLFLIIPNSANSTDSRNSTDIKNKSTSV
;
A
#
# COMPACT_ATOMS: atom_id res chain seq x y z
N MET A 1 2.64 6.61 -23.34
CA MET A 1 2.04 7.46 -22.29
C MET A 1 2.42 7.06 -20.86
N ASP A 2 2.61 5.78 -20.52
CA ASP A 2 2.95 5.37 -19.14
C ASP A 2 4.30 5.88 -18.59
N VAL A 3 5.30 6.11 -19.45
CA VAL A 3 6.62 6.58 -19.03
C VAL A 3 6.58 8.03 -18.53
N LEU A 4 5.88 8.92 -19.24
CA LEU A 4 5.64 10.31 -18.81
C LEU A 4 4.86 10.38 -17.49
N ARG A 5 3.87 9.48 -17.33
CA ARG A 5 3.12 9.36 -16.07
C ARG A 5 4.02 8.94 -14.90
N LYS A 6 4.96 8.01 -15.12
CA LYS A 6 5.94 7.59 -14.10
C LYS A 6 6.99 8.66 -13.80
N LEU A 7 7.39 9.46 -14.78
CA LEU A 7 8.34 10.56 -14.57
C LEU A 7 7.79 11.63 -13.61
N LYS A 8 6.48 11.89 -13.65
CA LYS A 8 5.80 12.81 -12.71
C LYS A 8 5.97 12.37 -11.25
N ASN A 9 5.98 11.06 -10.99
CA ASN A 9 6.13 10.51 -9.64
C ASN A 9 7.55 10.73 -9.09
N PHE A 10 8.52 11.01 -9.96
CA PHE A 10 9.93 11.08 -9.62
C PHE A 10 10.33 12.39 -8.91
N THR A 11 9.65 13.51 -9.22
CA THR A 11 10.23 14.84 -8.95
C THR A 11 9.55 15.64 -7.83
N ALA A 12 8.25 15.48 -7.60
CA ALA A 12 7.59 16.26 -6.55
C ALA A 12 6.28 15.68 -6.00
N PHE A 13 5.55 14.87 -6.79
CA PHE A 13 4.24 14.42 -6.37
C PHE A 13 4.01 12.96 -6.78
N PRO A 14 4.32 12.00 -5.89
CA PRO A 14 4.15 10.57 -6.17
C PRO A 14 2.66 10.18 -6.20
N PHE A 15 1.79 11.06 -5.70
CA PHE A 15 0.37 10.83 -5.65
C PHE A 15 -0.26 11.17 -7.01
N PRO A 16 -1.14 10.31 -7.53
CA PRO A 16 -1.94 10.66 -8.68
C PRO A 16 -2.83 11.88 -8.36
N SER A 17 -3.00 12.76 -9.35
CA SER A 17 -3.62 14.07 -9.13
C SER A 17 -5.13 13.94 -9.27
N THR A 18 -5.87 14.65 -8.41
CA THR A 18 -7.33 14.60 -8.33
C THR A 18 -8.01 15.53 -9.33
N SER A 19 -7.28 16.51 -9.89
CA SER A 19 -7.82 17.50 -10.83
C SER A 19 -6.97 17.64 -12.10
N LYS A 20 -7.61 17.90 -13.25
CA LYS A 20 -6.89 18.14 -14.52
C LYS A 20 -5.85 19.27 -14.39
N LEU A 21 -6.21 20.34 -13.67
CA LEU A 21 -5.34 21.49 -13.44
C LEU A 21 -4.08 21.12 -12.65
N SER A 22 -4.22 20.34 -11.56
CA SER A 22 -3.05 19.89 -10.80
C SER A 22 -2.16 18.96 -11.62
N SER A 23 -2.75 18.08 -12.45
CA SER A 23 -1.97 17.22 -13.35
C SER A 23 -1.17 18.04 -14.35
N LEU A 24 -1.78 19.06 -14.96
CA LEU A 24 -1.11 19.95 -15.90
C LEU A 24 0.02 20.73 -15.21
N PHE A 25 -0.23 21.27 -14.01
CA PHE A 25 0.77 21.96 -13.21
C PHE A 25 2.02 21.08 -12.96
N TYR A 26 1.83 19.84 -12.49
CA TYR A 26 2.95 18.92 -12.23
C TYR A 26 3.68 18.47 -13.52
N GLN A 27 2.98 18.39 -14.65
CA GLN A 27 3.60 18.13 -15.95
C GLN A 27 4.49 19.31 -16.38
N SER A 28 3.98 20.54 -16.31
CA SER A 28 4.74 21.76 -16.60
C SER A 28 5.95 21.90 -15.67
N TYR A 29 5.78 21.61 -14.38
CA TYR A 29 6.88 21.57 -13.41
C TYR A 29 7.96 20.56 -13.79
N SER A 30 7.57 19.35 -14.20
CA SER A 30 8.52 18.31 -14.62
C SER A 30 9.30 18.72 -15.88
N LEU A 31 8.65 19.37 -16.85
CA LEU A 31 9.31 19.93 -18.04
C LEU A 31 10.29 21.04 -17.68
N LEU A 32 9.92 21.91 -16.72
CA LEU A 32 10.79 22.95 -16.20
C LEU A 32 12.06 22.36 -15.57
N LEU A 33 11.96 21.30 -14.76
CA LEU A 33 13.12 20.61 -14.21
C LEU A 33 13.99 19.96 -15.28
N ALA A 34 13.38 19.32 -16.28
CA ALA A 34 14.10 18.76 -17.42
C ALA A 34 14.84 19.85 -18.19
N GLY A 35 14.23 21.04 -18.35
CA GLY A 35 14.86 22.22 -18.92
C GLY A 35 16.10 22.67 -18.12
N LEU A 36 16.03 22.70 -16.78
CA LEU A 36 17.18 23.02 -15.93
C LEU A 36 18.32 22.00 -16.12
N ILE A 37 18.00 20.71 -16.17
CA ILE A 37 18.98 19.65 -16.45
C ILE A 37 19.62 19.88 -17.82
N GLY A 38 18.82 20.18 -18.85
CA GLY A 38 19.30 20.49 -20.19
C GLY A 38 20.25 21.71 -20.21
N ILE A 39 19.88 22.80 -19.53
CA ILE A 39 20.73 23.98 -19.35
C ILE A 39 22.04 23.60 -18.65
N ALA A 40 21.98 22.78 -17.60
CA ALA A 40 23.17 22.33 -16.88
C ALA A 40 24.15 21.60 -17.80
N ILE A 41 23.65 20.70 -18.65
CA ILE A 41 24.46 19.90 -19.57
C ILE A 41 25.01 20.79 -20.68
N ILE A 42 24.16 21.53 -21.39
CA ILE A 42 24.54 22.33 -22.57
C ILE A 42 25.50 23.45 -22.19
N HIS A 43 25.21 24.22 -21.14
CA HIS A 43 25.98 25.42 -20.77
C HIS A 43 27.34 25.08 -20.13
N LYS A 44 27.56 23.82 -19.73
CA LYS A 44 28.80 23.33 -19.09
C LYS A 44 29.41 22.12 -19.80
N ASN A 45 29.06 21.85 -21.05
CA ASN A 45 29.59 20.72 -21.85
C ASN A 45 31.14 20.65 -21.90
N HIS A 46 31.85 21.71 -21.52
CA HIS A 46 33.30 21.75 -21.43
C HIS A 46 33.90 21.32 -20.07
N LYS A 47 33.11 20.97 -19.05
CA LYS A 47 33.62 20.51 -17.74
C LYS A 47 33.38 19.01 -17.54
N PRO A 48 34.41 18.14 -17.66
CA PRO A 48 34.25 16.68 -17.63
C PRO A 48 33.61 16.18 -16.32
N ARG A 49 33.77 16.93 -15.23
CA ARG A 49 33.17 16.62 -13.92
C ARG A 49 31.63 16.56 -13.96
N LEU A 50 30.97 17.45 -14.72
CA LEU A 50 29.50 17.49 -14.75
C LEU A 50 28.92 16.35 -15.61
N CYS A 51 29.60 16.00 -16.70
CA CYS A 51 29.27 14.83 -17.50
C CYS A 51 29.38 13.55 -16.69
N TRP A 52 30.39 13.44 -15.82
CA TRP A 52 30.54 12.30 -14.91
C TRP A 52 29.36 12.21 -13.92
N ILE A 53 28.97 13.32 -13.31
CA ILE A 53 27.82 13.36 -12.39
C ILE A 53 26.52 12.99 -13.12
N ALA A 54 26.33 13.48 -14.36
CA ALA A 54 25.19 13.10 -15.19
C ALA A 54 25.21 11.60 -15.53
N ALA A 55 26.37 11.04 -15.86
CA ALA A 55 26.51 9.61 -16.09
C ALA A 55 26.08 8.80 -14.85
N TRP A 56 26.51 9.20 -13.65
CA TRP A 56 26.09 8.55 -12.39
C TRP A 56 24.61 8.72 -12.06
N ALA A 57 23.98 9.84 -12.46
CA ALA A 57 22.54 10.04 -12.29
C ALA A 57 21.71 9.13 -13.24
N PHE A 58 22.14 8.98 -14.49
CA PHE A 58 21.30 8.36 -15.52
C PHE A 58 21.67 6.91 -15.84
N ILE A 59 22.94 6.51 -15.79
CA ILE A 59 23.36 5.14 -16.13
C ILE A 59 22.68 4.09 -15.24
N PRO A 60 22.69 4.20 -13.89
CA PRO A 60 22.05 3.19 -13.05
C PRO A 60 20.53 3.13 -13.29
N SER A 61 19.89 4.28 -13.54
CA SER A 61 18.46 4.35 -13.91
C SER A 61 18.17 3.57 -15.19
N VAL A 62 18.97 3.82 -16.23
CA VAL A 62 18.85 3.16 -17.54
C VAL A 62 19.10 1.67 -17.40
N MET A 63 20.13 1.26 -16.65
CA MET A 63 20.42 -0.16 -16.41
C MET A 63 19.26 -0.87 -15.68
N ILE A 64 18.73 -0.28 -14.60
CA ILE A 64 17.57 -0.85 -13.88
C ILE A 64 16.36 -0.96 -14.80
N PHE A 65 16.10 0.05 -15.63
CA PHE A 65 15.02 0.05 -16.60
C PHE A 65 15.14 -1.07 -17.63
N LEU A 66 16.34 -1.26 -18.18
CA LEU A 66 16.64 -2.27 -19.19
C LEU A 66 16.52 -3.68 -18.61
N VAL A 67 16.99 -3.91 -17.38
CA VAL A 67 16.89 -5.21 -16.71
C VAL A 67 15.44 -5.54 -16.36
N SER A 68 14.73 -4.64 -15.68
CA SER A 68 13.32 -4.86 -15.38
C SER A 68 12.59 -3.60 -14.95
N LYS A 69 11.52 -3.27 -15.67
CA LYS A 69 10.55 -2.24 -15.25
C LYS A 69 9.92 -2.52 -13.88
N ARG A 70 9.96 -3.77 -13.39
CA ARG A 70 9.44 -4.18 -12.07
C ARG A 70 10.40 -3.84 -10.92
N LEU A 71 11.69 -3.72 -11.22
CA LEU A 71 12.72 -3.31 -10.26
C LEU A 71 12.80 -1.79 -10.11
N TRP A 72 12.16 -1.01 -10.99
CA TRP A 72 12.04 0.43 -10.84
C TRP A 72 11.05 0.78 -9.73
N ILE A 73 11.52 0.65 -8.49
CA ILE A 73 10.83 0.98 -7.24
C ILE A 73 11.42 2.28 -6.71
N ASP A 74 10.58 3.12 -6.11
CA ASP A 74 10.93 4.46 -5.62
C ASP A 74 12.18 4.48 -4.73
N ARG A 75 12.46 3.41 -3.99
CA ARG A 75 13.67 3.28 -3.16
C ARG A 75 14.99 3.38 -3.92
N TYR A 76 15.05 2.96 -5.19
CA TYR A 76 16.29 3.05 -5.96
C TYR A 76 16.55 4.48 -6.46
N ILE A 77 15.50 5.30 -6.53
CA ILE A 77 15.60 6.72 -6.89
C ILE A 77 16.33 7.51 -5.79
N LEU A 78 16.23 7.06 -4.53
CA LEU A 78 16.91 7.71 -3.41
C LEU A 78 18.43 7.75 -3.61
N PHE A 79 19.03 6.70 -4.17
CA PHE A 79 20.46 6.67 -4.49
C PHE A 79 20.87 7.64 -5.61
N LEU A 80 19.92 8.00 -6.47
CA LEU A 80 20.14 8.91 -7.60
C LEU A 80 19.92 10.38 -7.21
N SER A 81 19.15 10.61 -6.14
CA SER A 81 18.77 11.93 -5.67
C SER A 81 19.94 12.91 -5.50
N PRO A 82 21.10 12.58 -4.89
CA PRO A 82 22.17 13.56 -4.73
C PRO A 82 22.73 14.04 -6.08
N TYR A 83 22.88 13.14 -7.06
CA TYR A 83 23.39 13.50 -8.38
C TYR A 83 22.43 14.41 -9.14
N ILE A 84 21.13 14.11 -9.07
CA ILE A 84 20.09 14.89 -9.74
C ILE A 84 19.99 16.28 -9.11
N LEU A 85 20.04 16.39 -7.79
CA LEU A 85 20.06 17.67 -7.09
C LEU A 85 21.27 18.53 -7.50
N ILE A 86 22.47 17.94 -7.61
CA ILE A 86 23.67 18.66 -8.06
C ILE A 86 23.50 19.19 -9.49
N ILE A 87 22.94 18.38 -10.40
CA ILE A 87 22.70 18.79 -11.80
C ILE A 87 21.65 19.90 -11.86
N LEU A 88 20.56 19.78 -11.09
CA LEU A 88 19.52 20.82 -10.99
C LEU A 88 20.10 22.13 -10.45
N THR A 89 20.90 22.09 -9.39
CA THR A 89 21.60 23.28 -8.87
C THR A 89 22.53 23.88 -9.92
N ALA A 90 23.28 23.06 -10.67
CA ALA A 90 24.13 23.55 -11.74
C ALA A 90 23.34 24.26 -12.86
N GLY A 91 22.18 23.72 -13.23
CA GLY A 91 21.26 24.31 -14.20
C GLY A 91 20.67 25.63 -13.71
N LEU A 92 20.22 25.66 -12.46
CA LEU A 92 19.71 26.87 -11.81
C LEU A 92 20.78 27.97 -11.71
N MET A 93 22.03 27.62 -11.39
CA MET A 93 23.14 28.57 -11.39
C MET A 93 23.48 29.10 -12.77
N GLY A 94 23.33 28.28 -13.82
CA GLY A 94 23.43 28.73 -15.21
C GLY A 94 22.34 29.76 -15.52
N LEU A 95 21.09 29.44 -15.18
CA LEU A 95 19.95 30.33 -15.35
C LEU A 95 20.10 31.63 -14.55
N TRP A 96 20.62 31.56 -13.32
CA TRP A 96 20.86 32.71 -12.46
C TRP A 96 21.84 33.71 -13.08
N ARG A 97 22.90 33.21 -13.72
CA ARG A 97 23.88 34.04 -14.42
C ARG A 97 23.30 34.70 -15.66
N TRP A 98 22.36 34.05 -16.33
CA TRP A 98 21.72 34.57 -17.53
C TRP A 98 20.58 35.56 -17.23
N LYS A 99 19.63 35.18 -16.37
CA LYS A 99 18.43 35.95 -16.00
C LYS A 99 18.05 35.66 -14.55
N ARG A 100 18.52 36.50 -13.61
CA ARG A 100 18.27 36.35 -12.17
C ARG A 100 16.79 36.28 -11.80
N SER A 101 15.96 37.14 -12.37
CA SER A 101 14.50 37.16 -12.09
C SER A 101 13.84 35.83 -12.43
N LEU A 102 14.19 35.23 -13.58
CA LEU A 102 13.68 33.93 -13.98
C LEU A 102 14.18 32.81 -13.06
N ALA A 103 15.44 32.85 -12.64
CA ALA A 103 15.97 31.88 -11.68
C ALA A 103 15.28 31.97 -10.31
N ILE A 104 14.98 33.18 -9.83
CA ILE A 104 14.21 33.39 -8.59
C ILE A 104 12.80 32.81 -8.73
N ALA A 105 12.10 33.09 -9.83
CA ALA A 105 10.77 32.55 -10.09
C ALA A 105 10.77 31.00 -10.09
N VAL A 106 11.75 30.40 -10.77
CA VAL A 106 11.96 28.95 -10.79
C VAL A 106 12.22 28.39 -9.38
N ALA A 107 13.06 29.05 -8.59
CA ALA A 107 13.36 28.63 -7.21
C ALA A 107 12.12 28.70 -6.31
N ILE A 108 11.29 29.75 -6.44
CA ILE A 108 10.04 29.88 -5.70
C ILE A 108 9.07 28.76 -6.09
N ILE A 109 8.87 28.52 -7.39
CA ILE A 109 8.01 27.43 -7.88
C ILE A 109 8.50 26.08 -7.34
N TYR A 110 9.81 25.83 -7.36
CA TYR A 110 10.40 24.63 -6.79
C TYR A 110 10.09 24.48 -5.31
N THR A 111 10.36 25.51 -4.50
CA THR A 111 10.14 25.49 -3.05
C THR A 111 8.68 25.26 -2.70
N ILE A 112 7.75 25.95 -3.37
CA ILE A 112 6.30 25.76 -3.14
C ILE A 112 5.90 24.33 -3.48
N THR A 113 6.29 23.85 -4.67
CA THR A 113 5.89 22.52 -5.16
C THR A 113 6.40 21.40 -4.24
N VAL A 114 7.68 21.46 -3.86
CA VAL A 114 8.29 20.47 -2.95
C VAL A 114 7.67 20.55 -1.57
N SER A 115 7.49 21.75 -1.01
CA SER A 115 6.87 21.93 0.30
C SER A 115 5.44 21.37 0.34
N THR A 116 4.62 21.63 -0.67
CA THR A 116 3.26 21.06 -0.76
C THR A 116 3.28 19.54 -0.83
N GLY A 117 4.18 18.97 -1.64
CA GLY A 117 4.35 17.51 -1.71
C GLY A 117 4.77 16.92 -0.37
N LEU A 118 5.68 17.59 0.34
CA LEU A 118 6.21 17.16 1.63
C LEU A 118 5.16 17.24 2.74
N VAL A 119 4.40 18.34 2.80
CA VAL A 119 3.29 18.50 3.76
C VAL A 119 2.31 17.34 3.57
N ARG A 120 1.83 17.12 2.34
CA ARG A 120 0.91 16.00 2.07
C ARG A 120 1.53 14.66 2.47
N TYR A 121 2.78 14.42 2.10
CA TYR A 121 3.45 13.15 2.41
C TYR A 121 3.49 12.85 3.93
N TYR A 122 3.63 13.87 4.77
CA TYR A 122 3.70 13.70 6.22
C TYR A 122 2.38 13.87 6.96
N THR A 123 1.40 14.59 6.39
CA THR A 123 0.12 14.87 7.07
C THR A 123 -1.03 14.03 6.56
N VAL A 124 -0.97 13.55 5.32
CA VAL A 124 -1.99 12.69 4.74
C VAL A 124 -1.54 11.25 4.87
N GLN A 125 -2.34 10.45 5.57
CA GLN A 125 -2.18 9.02 5.56
C GLN A 125 -2.50 8.52 4.15
N ASP A 126 -1.48 8.20 3.36
CA ASP A 126 -1.67 7.61 2.02
C ASP A 126 -1.45 6.08 2.03
N ARG A 127 -1.74 5.44 3.18
CA ARG A 127 -1.58 4.00 3.40
C ARG A 127 -2.77 3.45 4.18
N GLN A 128 -3.04 2.16 4.01
CA GLN A 128 -3.99 1.42 4.84
C GLN A 128 -3.58 1.52 6.31
N ASP A 129 -4.56 1.78 7.19
CA ASP A 129 -4.32 1.96 8.62
C ASP A 129 -4.26 0.62 9.38
N TRP A 130 -3.20 -0.13 9.08
CA TRP A 130 -2.92 -1.41 9.74
C TRP A 130 -2.68 -1.26 11.25
N ARG A 131 -2.21 -0.08 11.69
CA ARG A 131 -1.98 0.20 13.10
C ARG A 131 -3.29 0.25 13.87
N SER A 132 -4.29 0.99 13.37
CA SER A 132 -5.59 1.06 14.03
C SER A 132 -6.31 -0.29 13.98
N VAL A 133 -6.24 -1.04 12.87
CA VAL A 133 -6.77 -2.41 12.80
C VAL A 133 -6.16 -3.31 13.88
N ALA A 134 -4.83 -3.34 13.97
CA ALA A 134 -4.11 -4.14 14.96
C ALA A 134 -4.49 -3.72 16.40
N GLN A 135 -4.52 -2.42 16.66
CA GLN A 135 -4.88 -1.88 17.97
C GLN A 135 -6.31 -2.22 18.37
N THR A 136 -7.28 -2.12 17.45
CA THR A 136 -8.67 -2.52 17.69
C THR A 136 -8.75 -3.99 18.07
N ILE A 137 -8.05 -4.87 17.35
CA ILE A 137 -8.02 -6.30 17.68
C ILE A 137 -7.38 -6.51 19.05
N SER A 138 -6.15 -6.01 19.28
CA SER A 138 -5.42 -6.20 20.54
C SER A 138 -6.19 -5.72 21.78
N ILE A 139 -6.95 -4.63 21.69
CA ILE A 139 -7.74 -4.10 22.82
C ILE A 139 -8.97 -4.95 23.13
N ASN A 140 -9.57 -5.61 22.12
CA ASN A 140 -10.84 -6.33 22.25
C ASN A 140 -10.69 -7.86 22.22
N GLU A 141 -9.46 -8.34 22.05
CA GLU A 141 -9.12 -9.75 21.99
C GLU A 141 -9.48 -10.49 23.28
N LYS A 142 -9.95 -11.73 23.13
CA LYS A 142 -10.15 -12.67 24.23
C LYS A 142 -9.41 -13.98 23.94
N PRO A 143 -9.05 -14.74 24.99
CA PRO A 143 -8.49 -16.08 24.81
C PRO A 143 -9.38 -16.95 23.91
N GLY A 144 -8.78 -17.57 22.89
CA GLY A 144 -9.48 -18.39 21.90
C GLY A 144 -10.06 -17.62 20.71
N ASP A 145 -9.83 -16.31 20.61
CA ASP A 145 -10.08 -15.59 19.38
C ASP A 145 -9.12 -16.05 18.27
N THR A 146 -9.50 -15.87 17.01
CA THR A 146 -8.67 -16.17 15.85
C THR A 146 -8.81 -15.07 14.81
N ILE A 147 -7.73 -14.75 14.10
CA ILE A 147 -7.71 -13.69 13.08
C ILE A 147 -7.56 -14.31 11.70
N PHE A 148 -8.46 -13.97 10.78
CA PHE A 148 -8.36 -14.33 9.36
C PHE A 148 -8.25 -13.09 8.49
N LEU A 149 -7.22 -13.08 7.63
CA LEU A 149 -7.08 -12.08 6.59
C LEU A 149 -7.57 -12.67 5.27
N SER A 150 -8.64 -12.10 4.75
CA SER A 150 -9.11 -12.37 3.39
C SER A 150 -8.51 -11.42 2.37
N ILE A 151 -7.18 -11.28 2.42
CA ILE A 151 -6.47 -10.31 1.63
C ILE A 151 -5.41 -11.06 0.82
N GLY A 152 -5.47 -10.95 -0.50
CA GLY A 152 -4.72 -11.80 -1.44
C GLY A 152 -3.22 -11.53 -1.54
N SER A 153 -2.58 -10.93 -0.54
CA SER A 153 -1.17 -10.52 -0.58
C SER A 153 -0.46 -10.82 0.73
N GLN A 154 0.61 -11.64 0.66
CA GLN A 154 1.47 -11.94 1.80
C GLN A 154 2.03 -10.68 2.47
N LYS A 155 2.29 -9.61 1.70
CA LYS A 155 2.78 -8.34 2.23
C LYS A 155 1.80 -7.68 3.21
N MET A 156 0.50 -7.88 3.01
CA MET A 156 -0.54 -7.33 3.88
C MET A 156 -0.65 -8.14 5.17
N THR A 157 -0.46 -9.47 5.10
CA THR A 157 -0.31 -10.31 6.30
C THR A 157 0.88 -9.85 7.15
N SER A 158 2.05 -9.60 6.53
CA SER A 158 3.21 -9.07 7.26
C SER A 158 2.99 -7.68 7.86
N ALA A 159 2.08 -6.88 7.31
CA ALA A 159 1.76 -5.58 7.87
C ALA A 159 0.98 -5.71 9.19
N LEU A 160 -0.01 -6.61 9.24
CA LEU A 160 -0.73 -6.89 10.49
C LEU A 160 0.20 -7.50 11.54
N ASP A 161 0.99 -8.49 11.15
CA ASP A 161 1.98 -9.18 12.01
C ASP A 161 2.98 -8.21 12.66
N HIS A 162 3.35 -7.13 11.95
CA HIS A 162 4.24 -6.11 12.48
C HIS A 162 3.62 -5.22 13.58
N TYR A 163 2.32 -4.92 13.48
CA TYR A 163 1.64 -4.01 14.41
C TYR A 163 0.86 -4.73 15.50
N TYR A 164 0.49 -5.97 15.27
CA TYR A 164 -0.28 -6.79 16.19
C TYR A 164 0.64 -7.34 17.28
N SER A 165 0.16 -7.27 18.52
CA SER A 165 0.92 -7.62 19.72
C SER A 165 0.15 -8.56 20.65
N GLY A 166 -0.93 -9.16 20.16
CA GLY A 166 -1.74 -10.12 20.92
C GLY A 166 -1.36 -11.57 20.64
N ASP A 167 -2.13 -12.51 21.17
CA ASP A 167 -1.82 -13.94 21.17
C ASP A 167 -2.68 -14.74 20.17
N ALA A 168 -3.71 -14.13 19.58
CA ALA A 168 -4.59 -14.79 18.65
C ALA A 168 -3.84 -15.21 17.37
N PRO A 169 -3.99 -16.46 16.93
CA PRO A 169 -3.33 -16.94 15.73
C PRO A 169 -3.86 -16.23 14.49
N ILE A 170 -2.94 -15.85 13.60
CA ILE A 170 -3.23 -15.14 12.35
C ILE A 170 -3.17 -16.13 11.17
N TYR A 171 -4.26 -16.22 10.42
CA TYR A 171 -4.37 -17.04 9.22
C TYR A 171 -4.62 -16.20 7.97
N SER A 172 -3.84 -16.45 6.92
CA SER A 172 -4.10 -15.89 5.60
C SER A 172 -4.96 -16.87 4.80
N ARG A 173 -6.17 -16.46 4.43
CA ARG A 173 -7.09 -17.24 3.60
C ARG A 173 -7.73 -16.32 2.57
N SER A 174 -7.19 -16.38 1.36
CA SER A 174 -7.81 -15.69 0.23
C SER A 174 -9.25 -16.19 0.01
N LYS A 175 -10.13 -15.32 -0.47
CA LYS A 175 -11.50 -15.65 -0.94
C LYS A 175 -12.55 -15.89 0.17
N LEU A 176 -12.32 -15.50 1.42
CA LEU A 176 -13.37 -15.51 2.45
C LEU A 176 -14.33 -14.31 2.32
N CYS A 177 -13.84 -13.18 1.81
CA CYS A 177 -14.66 -11.99 1.61
C CYS A 177 -15.17 -11.91 0.16
N PRO A 178 -16.49 -11.85 -0.06
CA PRO A 178 -17.06 -11.73 -1.39
C PRO A 178 -16.70 -10.38 -2.03
N SER A 179 -16.53 -10.43 -3.35
CA SER A 179 -16.23 -9.29 -4.22
C SER A 179 -16.73 -9.62 -5.63
N ASP A 180 -16.61 -8.70 -6.59
CA ASP A 180 -16.93 -9.00 -7.99
C ASP A 180 -16.13 -10.19 -8.56
N ARG A 181 -14.94 -10.44 -8.01
CA ARG A 181 -14.06 -11.54 -8.40
C ARG A 181 -14.30 -12.82 -7.59
N VAL A 182 -14.93 -12.72 -6.42
CA VAL A 182 -15.13 -13.82 -5.47
C VAL A 182 -16.63 -13.97 -5.21
N LYS A 183 -17.24 -14.94 -5.89
CA LYS A 183 -18.69 -15.21 -5.83
C LYS A 183 -19.06 -16.08 -4.62
N LYS A 184 -20.34 -16.05 -4.22
CA LYS A 184 -20.95 -16.84 -3.14
C LYS A 184 -20.45 -18.30 -3.02
N PRO A 185 -20.49 -19.16 -4.06
CA PRO A 185 -20.10 -20.57 -3.90
C PRO A 185 -18.62 -20.76 -3.53
N VAL A 186 -17.76 -19.83 -3.96
CA VAL A 186 -16.33 -19.86 -3.62
C VAL A 186 -16.12 -19.49 -2.16
N VAL A 187 -16.90 -18.53 -1.65
CA VAL A 187 -16.87 -18.14 -0.24
C VAL A 187 -17.38 -19.29 0.63
N GLU A 188 -18.51 -19.91 0.28
CA GLU A 188 -19.06 -21.07 1.01
C GLU A 188 -18.07 -22.23 1.08
N GLN A 189 -17.43 -22.55 -0.04
CA GLN A 189 -16.37 -23.57 -0.06
C GLN A 189 -15.19 -23.17 0.83
N ALA A 190 -14.82 -21.89 0.87
CA ALA A 190 -13.75 -21.42 1.75
C ALA A 190 -14.15 -21.48 3.24
N LEU A 191 -15.41 -21.18 3.56
CA LEU A 191 -15.98 -21.29 4.90
C LEU A 191 -16.00 -22.74 5.40
N ASN A 192 -16.40 -23.68 4.55
CA ASN A 192 -16.44 -25.12 4.89
C ASN A 192 -15.05 -25.72 5.15
N ASN A 193 -14.00 -25.08 4.64
CA ASN A 193 -12.61 -25.50 4.84
C ASN A 193 -11.90 -24.71 5.95
N LEU A 194 -12.63 -23.94 6.75
CA LEU A 194 -12.06 -23.24 7.91
C LEU A 194 -11.70 -24.25 9.01
N PRO A 195 -10.55 -24.06 9.68
CA PRO A 195 -10.28 -24.80 10.91
C PRO A 195 -11.33 -24.46 11.98
N PRO A 196 -11.52 -25.33 12.99
CA PRO A 196 -12.46 -25.07 14.07
C PRO A 196 -12.18 -23.72 14.72
N ILE A 197 -13.22 -22.89 14.86
CA ILE A 197 -13.15 -21.59 15.51
C ILE A 197 -13.59 -21.79 16.96
N PRO A 198 -12.69 -21.67 17.95
CA PRO A 198 -13.01 -22.07 19.32
C PRO A 198 -13.92 -21.08 20.03
N SER A 199 -13.88 -19.78 19.65
CA SER A 199 -14.68 -18.74 20.30
C SER A 199 -15.19 -17.70 19.29
N ARG A 200 -14.36 -16.71 18.93
CA ARG A 200 -14.72 -15.63 18.02
C ARG A 200 -13.69 -15.51 16.91
N LEU A 201 -14.13 -14.95 15.80
CA LEU A 201 -13.34 -14.77 14.59
C LEU A 201 -13.27 -13.30 14.22
N TRP A 202 -12.06 -12.76 14.15
CA TRP A 202 -11.75 -11.48 13.54
C TRP A 202 -11.49 -11.70 12.06
N LEU A 203 -12.38 -11.22 11.19
CA LEU A 203 -12.25 -11.32 9.75
C LEU A 203 -11.93 -9.95 9.14
N LEU A 204 -10.79 -9.86 8.47
CA LEU A 204 -10.36 -8.65 7.77
C LEU A 204 -10.57 -8.81 6.26
N CYS A 205 -11.43 -7.96 5.70
CA CYS A 205 -11.70 -7.86 4.27
C CYS A 205 -11.00 -6.64 3.67
N GLY A 206 -10.34 -6.83 2.52
CA GLY A 206 -9.66 -5.75 1.80
C GLY A 206 -10.50 -5.13 0.67
N THR A 207 -9.80 -4.45 -0.23
CA THR A 207 -10.38 -3.69 -1.35
C THR A 207 -11.34 -4.47 -2.24
N GLY A 208 -12.43 -3.82 -2.65
CA GLY A 208 -13.43 -4.40 -3.56
C GLY A 208 -14.37 -5.41 -2.89
N PHE A 209 -14.38 -5.42 -1.55
CA PHE A 209 -15.34 -6.14 -0.74
C PHE A 209 -16.77 -5.65 -1.00
N ASP A 210 -17.71 -6.60 -1.07
CA ASP A 210 -19.14 -6.34 -1.19
C ASP A 210 -19.85 -6.72 0.11
N GLU A 211 -20.21 -5.70 0.90
CA GLU A 211 -20.83 -5.88 2.20
C GLU A 211 -22.20 -6.55 2.13
N GLN A 212 -23.01 -6.26 1.10
CA GLN A 212 -24.33 -6.86 0.95
C GLN A 212 -24.20 -8.35 0.69
N LYS A 213 -23.35 -8.74 -0.27
CA LYS A 213 -23.06 -10.16 -0.54
C LYS A 213 -22.50 -10.86 0.69
N PHE A 214 -21.63 -10.19 1.44
CA PHE A 214 -21.07 -10.72 2.68
C PHE A 214 -22.16 -11.03 3.70
N ARG A 215 -23.03 -10.06 4.00
CA ARG A 215 -24.12 -10.26 4.96
C ARG A 215 -25.07 -11.38 4.53
N THR A 216 -25.29 -11.58 3.23
CA THR A 216 -26.12 -12.71 2.75
C THR A 216 -25.47 -14.06 3.01
N VAL A 217 -24.16 -14.22 2.76
CA VAL A 217 -23.47 -15.51 2.91
C VAL A 217 -23.14 -15.82 4.37
N PHE A 218 -22.71 -14.82 5.12
CA PHE A 218 -22.20 -15.01 6.48
C PHE A 218 -23.32 -15.15 7.52
N LYS A 219 -24.50 -14.55 7.32
CA LYS A 219 -25.64 -14.71 8.25
C LYS A 219 -26.08 -16.17 8.43
N GLU A 220 -25.86 -17.01 7.43
CA GLU A 220 -26.22 -18.44 7.48
C GLU A 220 -25.32 -19.20 8.48
N HIS A 221 -24.06 -18.79 8.65
CA HIS A 221 -23.04 -19.54 9.39
C HIS A 221 -22.57 -18.83 10.68
N PHE A 222 -22.71 -17.50 10.74
CA PHE A 222 -22.15 -16.67 11.80
C PHE A 222 -23.11 -15.56 12.24
N ASN A 223 -23.01 -15.21 13.52
CA ASN A 223 -23.57 -13.99 14.09
C ASN A 223 -22.53 -12.88 14.03
N LEU A 224 -22.93 -11.72 13.47
CA LEU A 224 -22.09 -10.54 13.42
C LEU A 224 -22.20 -9.77 14.76
N GLU A 225 -21.09 -9.69 15.50
CA GLU A 225 -21.01 -8.96 16.77
C GLU A 225 -20.58 -7.50 16.53
N ARG A 226 -19.56 -7.29 15.69
CA ARG A 226 -19.03 -5.96 15.40
C ARG A 226 -18.57 -5.82 13.96
N HIS A 227 -18.73 -4.62 13.41
CA HIS A 227 -18.18 -4.21 12.13
C HIS A 227 -17.57 -2.82 12.30
N GLU A 228 -16.29 -2.68 11.97
CA GLU A 228 -15.58 -1.41 11.93
C GLU A 228 -14.97 -1.21 10.54
N GLU A 229 -15.07 0.02 10.04
CA GLU A 229 -14.49 0.43 8.76
C GLU A 229 -13.27 1.30 9.02
N PHE A 230 -12.13 0.86 8.51
CA PHE A 230 -10.90 1.62 8.55
C PHE A 230 -10.80 2.35 7.23
N THR A 231 -11.50 3.48 7.19
CA THR A 231 -11.46 4.41 6.06
C THR A 231 -10.26 5.32 6.21
N ASN A 232 -9.90 5.94 5.10
CA ASN A 232 -8.91 6.98 5.10
C ASN A 232 -9.42 8.07 4.18
N GLU A 233 -10.09 9.06 4.77
CA GLU A 233 -10.84 10.10 4.06
C GLU A 233 -9.96 10.89 3.08
N ASN A 234 -8.65 10.92 3.31
CA ASN A 234 -7.67 11.61 2.48
C ASN A 234 -6.93 10.70 1.50
N PHE A 235 -7.21 9.39 1.50
CA PHE A 235 -6.51 8.45 0.65
C PHE A 235 -6.96 8.59 -0.80
N TYR A 236 -5.99 8.74 -1.70
CA TYR A 236 -6.29 8.87 -3.13
C TYR A 236 -7.08 7.67 -3.70
N ARG A 237 -6.92 6.47 -3.13
CA ARG A 237 -7.75 5.33 -3.49
C ARG A 237 -8.95 5.30 -2.55
N GLN A 238 -9.95 6.11 -2.87
CA GLN A 238 -11.21 6.24 -2.11
C GLN A 238 -11.93 4.89 -1.86
N ASN A 239 -11.58 3.82 -2.59
CA ASN A 239 -12.18 2.49 -2.47
C ASN A 239 -11.24 1.43 -1.84
N ASP A 240 -10.12 1.85 -1.25
CA ASP A 240 -9.13 0.95 -0.64
C ASP A 240 -9.39 0.83 0.88
N LEU A 241 -10.66 0.53 1.19
CA LEU A 241 -11.18 0.36 2.55
C LEU A 241 -10.78 -1.00 3.11
N MET A 242 -10.53 -1.04 4.42
CA MET A 242 -10.43 -2.29 5.16
C MET A 242 -11.65 -2.41 6.06
N HIS A 243 -12.34 -3.54 5.96
CA HIS A 243 -13.49 -3.85 6.81
C HIS A 243 -13.06 -4.92 7.80
N LEU A 244 -13.17 -4.62 9.08
CA LEU A 244 -12.92 -5.56 10.17
C LEU A 244 -14.25 -6.02 10.73
N PHE A 245 -14.45 -7.33 10.75
CA PHE A 245 -15.63 -7.96 11.31
C PHE A 245 -15.24 -8.82 12.51
N LEU A 246 -15.99 -8.70 13.59
CA LEU A 246 -15.98 -9.67 14.68
C LEU A 246 -17.22 -10.54 14.53
N ILE A 247 -17.01 -11.83 14.28
CA ILE A 247 -18.08 -12.80 14.04
C ILE A 247 -17.97 -13.99 14.98
N ILE A 248 -19.12 -14.52 15.39
CA ILE A 248 -19.25 -15.67 16.28
C ILE A 248 -19.89 -16.81 15.48
N PRO A 249 -19.31 -18.02 15.46
CA PRO A 249 -19.94 -19.16 14.81
C PRO A 249 -21.30 -19.45 15.45
N ASN A 250 -22.31 -19.68 14.62
CA ASN A 250 -23.58 -20.17 15.11
C ASN A 250 -23.32 -21.54 15.73
N SER A 251 -23.70 -21.73 16.99
CA SER A 251 -23.37 -22.88 17.85
C SER A 251 -23.84 -24.26 17.35
N ALA A 252 -24.33 -24.36 16.11
CA ALA A 252 -24.79 -25.60 15.49
C ALA A 252 -23.65 -26.52 14.98
N ASN A 253 -22.40 -26.05 14.88
CA ASN A 253 -21.29 -26.83 14.29
C ASN A 253 -20.12 -27.18 15.24
N SER A 254 -20.21 -26.91 16.56
CA SER A 254 -19.11 -27.26 17.48
C SER A 254 -19.18 -28.68 18.06
N THR A 255 -20.15 -29.50 17.62
CA THR A 255 -20.48 -30.78 18.26
C THR A 255 -19.79 -32.02 17.69
N ASP A 256 -18.75 -31.91 16.86
CA ASP A 256 -18.18 -33.10 16.18
C ASP A 256 -16.71 -33.42 16.47
N SER A 257 -16.07 -32.73 17.42
CA SER A 257 -14.67 -33.01 17.81
C SER A 257 -14.49 -33.74 19.15
N ARG A 258 -15.58 -34.17 19.81
CA ARG A 258 -15.50 -34.89 21.11
C ARG A 258 -15.64 -36.43 21.04
N ASN A 259 -15.92 -37.03 19.89
CA ASN A 259 -16.25 -38.47 19.83
C ASN A 259 -15.17 -39.42 19.28
N SER A 260 -13.90 -39.00 19.14
CA SER A 260 -12.84 -39.89 18.58
C SER A 260 -11.89 -40.52 19.61
N THR A 261 -12.10 -40.32 20.92
CA THR A 261 -11.14 -40.80 21.94
C THR A 261 -11.62 -41.93 22.85
N ASP A 262 -12.84 -42.48 22.68
CA ASP A 262 -13.43 -43.39 23.66
C ASP A 262 -13.75 -44.83 23.19
N ILE A 263 -13.24 -45.28 22.04
CA ILE A 263 -13.47 -46.65 21.53
C ILE A 263 -12.16 -47.45 21.36
N LYS A 264 -11.21 -47.35 22.29
CA LYS A 264 -9.99 -48.20 22.23
C LYS A 264 -9.61 -49.01 23.47
N ASN A 265 -10.32 -48.91 24.60
CA ASN A 265 -9.95 -49.64 25.82
C ASN A 265 -11.05 -50.57 26.36
N LYS A 266 -11.61 -51.44 25.50
CA LYS A 266 -12.43 -52.57 25.97
C LYS A 266 -12.31 -53.80 25.09
N SER A 267 -11.13 -54.41 25.06
CA SER A 267 -10.95 -55.84 24.75
C SER A 267 -9.53 -56.30 25.08
N THR A 268 -9.34 -56.74 26.33
CA THR A 268 -8.37 -57.78 26.70
C THR A 268 -8.74 -58.29 28.09
N SER A 269 -9.59 -59.31 28.13
CA SER A 269 -9.77 -60.20 29.27
C SER A 269 -10.38 -61.51 28.78
N VAL A 270 -9.53 -62.41 28.27
CA VAL A 270 -9.59 -63.88 28.42
C VAL A 270 -8.16 -64.38 28.31
#